data_AF-A0A968PM62-F1
#
_entry.id   AF-A0A968PM62-F1
#
_cell.length_a   1.000
_cell.length_b   1.000
_cell.length_c   1.000
_cell.angle_alpha   90.00
_cell.angle_beta   90.00
_cell.angle_gamma   90.00
#
_symmetry.space_group_name_H-M   'P 1'
#
loop_
_entity.id
_entity.type
_entity.pdbx_description
1 polymer ?
#
loop_
_entity_poly.entity_id
_entity_poly.type
_entity_poly.pdbx_seq_one_letter_code
_entity_poly.pdbx_strand_id
1 'polypeptide(L)'
;MPPYSTVYWHYKQWRAAGAIETLMMTLHEKVREQVQKKPKWTTLIMIDSQAVKNTCNASVDSKGFCFYKATNGIKRHLAVDTLGFPFFTHCTKANISDDAGLIEMLTLNIDYFKSKPVNIPKITILLDHGYHIDYLIEELEQVYPRIMTKIRFELSTKPSKQEKAAQGKSGFVPAVARWVIERSNAWMERCKSLVKNFERTLSHAETKINLCFVRLMLKRLAASS
;
A
#
# COMPACT_ATOMS: atom_id res chain seq x y z
N MET A 1 20.10 13.89 23.07
CA MET A 1 19.70 13.47 21.70
C MET A 1 20.40 14.36 20.69
N PRO A 2 20.73 13.86 19.48
CA PRO A 2 21.35 14.69 18.44
C PRO A 2 20.45 15.89 18.05
N PRO A 3 21.01 17.02 17.57
CA PRO A 3 20.23 18.19 17.17
C PRO A 3 19.22 17.86 16.05
N TYR A 4 18.00 18.40 16.18
CA TYR A 4 16.93 18.15 15.20
C TYR A 4 17.33 18.54 13.78
N SER A 5 18.01 19.69 13.60
CA SER A 5 18.46 20.17 12.30
C SER A 5 19.36 19.17 11.59
N THR A 6 20.29 18.56 12.32
CA THR A 6 21.20 17.53 11.80
C THR A 6 20.43 16.26 11.42
N VAL A 7 19.55 15.77 12.29
CA VAL A 7 18.75 14.56 12.02
C VAL A 7 17.84 14.77 10.81
N TYR A 8 17.17 15.92 10.74
CA TYR A 8 16.28 16.26 9.63
C TYR A 8 17.05 16.45 8.31
N TRP A 9 18.26 17.01 8.37
CA TRP A 9 19.14 17.12 7.20
C TRP A 9 19.45 15.74 6.61
N HIS A 10 19.91 14.78 7.42
CA HIS A 10 20.15 13.42 6.96
C HIS A 10 18.87 12.75 6.42
N TYR A 11 17.76 12.89 7.14
CA TYR A 11 16.46 12.37 6.70
C TYR A 11 16.06 12.89 5.31
N LYS A 12 16.25 14.20 5.06
CA LYS A 12 15.95 14.81 3.76
C LYS A 12 16.84 14.22 2.66
N GLN A 13 18.14 14.04 2.92
CA GLN A 13 19.07 13.43 1.97
C GLN A 13 18.71 11.98 1.67
N TRP A 14 18.44 11.16 2.70
CA TRP A 14 18.07 9.77 2.53
C TRP A 14 16.77 9.59 1.74
N ARG A 15 15.78 10.45 1.99
CA ARG A 15 14.55 10.44 1.19
C ARG A 15 14.84 10.79 -0.27
N ALA A 16 15.59 11.87 -0.52
CA ALA A 16 15.91 12.29 -1.88
C ALA A 16 16.70 11.21 -2.66
N ALA A 17 17.51 10.42 -1.96
CA ALA A 17 18.28 9.33 -2.52
C ALA A 17 17.52 7.99 -2.65
N GLY A 18 16.25 7.90 -2.24
CA GLY A 18 15.51 6.63 -2.28
C GLY A 18 16.00 5.55 -1.30
N ALA A 19 16.77 5.97 -0.27
CA ALA A 19 17.44 5.04 0.64
C ALA A 19 16.44 4.28 1.54
N ILE A 20 15.31 4.91 1.87
CA ILE A 20 14.28 4.30 2.73
C ILE A 20 13.49 3.25 1.97
N GLU A 21 13.22 3.49 0.68
CA GLU A 21 12.57 2.58 -0.25
C GLU A 21 13.45 1.34 -0.48
N THR A 22 14.75 1.56 -0.67
CA THR A 22 15.75 0.47 -0.81
C THR A 22 15.83 -0.37 0.47
N LEU A 23 15.84 0.28 1.63
CA LEU A 23 15.84 -0.39 2.94
C LEU A 23 14.56 -1.21 3.14
N MET A 24 13.41 -0.63 2.80
CA MET A 24 12.10 -1.28 2.91
C MET A 24 12.04 -2.54 2.04
N MET A 25 12.47 -2.46 0.77
CA MET A 25 12.57 -3.62 -0.13
C MET A 25 13.48 -4.70 0.44
N THR A 26 14.69 -4.34 0.89
CA THR A 26 15.67 -5.30 1.42
C THR A 26 15.15 -6.02 2.67
N LEU A 27 14.53 -5.27 3.59
CA LEU A 27 13.96 -5.86 4.81
C LEU A 27 12.76 -6.74 4.49
N HIS A 28 11.95 -6.36 3.51
CA HIS A 28 10.79 -7.13 3.09
C HIS A 28 11.20 -8.47 2.49
N GLU A 29 12.23 -8.50 1.64
CA GLU A 29 12.83 -9.74 1.12
C GLU A 29 13.28 -10.66 2.26
N LYS A 30 14.06 -10.13 3.23
CA LYS A 30 14.54 -10.89 4.39
C LYS A 30 13.40 -11.47 5.23
N VAL A 31 12.37 -10.67 5.51
CA VAL A 31 11.21 -11.13 6.29
C VAL A 31 10.48 -12.26 5.57
N ARG A 32 10.40 -12.20 4.24
CA ARG A 32 9.76 -13.24 3.42
C ARG A 32 10.58 -14.53 3.39
N GLU A 33 11.90 -14.43 3.26
CA GLU A 33 12.81 -15.58 3.35
C GLU A 33 12.69 -16.30 4.69
N GLN A 34 12.61 -15.53 5.78
CA GLN A 34 12.49 -16.07 7.13
C GLN A 34 11.23 -16.93 7.34
N VAL A 35 10.15 -16.64 6.60
CA VAL A 35 8.91 -17.42 6.63
C VAL A 35 8.79 -18.37 5.43
N GLN A 36 9.91 -18.71 4.79
CA GLN A 36 10.02 -19.63 3.66
C GLN A 36 9.14 -19.23 2.44
N LYS A 37 8.92 -17.93 2.25
CA LYS A 37 8.26 -17.38 1.06
C LYS A 37 9.29 -16.84 0.07
N LYS A 38 8.91 -16.79 -1.21
CA LYS A 38 9.73 -16.19 -2.26
C LYS A 38 10.03 -14.71 -1.91
N PRO A 39 11.30 -14.28 -1.84
CA PRO A 39 11.67 -12.93 -1.40
C PRO A 39 11.09 -11.86 -2.32
N LYS A 40 11.44 -11.94 -3.61
CA LYS A 40 11.17 -10.89 -4.58
C LYS A 40 9.75 -10.87 -5.11
N TRP A 41 9.08 -12.01 -5.18
CA TRP A 41 7.77 -12.11 -5.84
C TRP A 41 6.71 -12.68 -4.91
N THR A 42 5.49 -12.16 -5.03
CA THR A 42 4.30 -12.69 -4.36
C THR A 42 3.27 -13.15 -5.37
N THR A 43 2.41 -14.08 -4.96
CA THR A 43 1.27 -14.55 -5.76
C THR A 43 -0.01 -13.77 -5.48
N LEU A 44 -0.07 -13.06 -4.34
CA LEU A 44 -1.22 -12.26 -3.91
C LEU A 44 -0.74 -10.91 -3.37
N ILE A 45 -1.35 -9.85 -3.87
CA ILE A 45 -1.25 -8.47 -3.39
C ILE A 45 -2.68 -7.99 -3.08
N MET A 46 -2.88 -7.39 -1.92
CA MET A 46 -4.13 -6.74 -1.55
C MET A 46 -3.93 -5.24 -1.59
N ILE A 47 -4.86 -4.51 -2.20
CA ILE A 47 -4.76 -3.05 -2.33
C ILE A 47 -5.99 -2.38 -1.73
N ASP A 48 -5.73 -1.34 -0.95
CA ASP A 48 -6.74 -0.50 -0.31
C ASP A 48 -6.22 0.93 -0.24
N SER A 49 -7.16 1.87 -0.19
CA SER A 49 -6.87 3.29 -0.05
C SER A 49 -7.47 3.84 1.25
N GLN A 50 -6.66 4.66 1.94
CA GLN A 50 -7.06 5.28 3.18
C GLN A 50 -6.92 6.80 3.10
N ALA A 51 -8.03 7.52 3.26
CA ALA A 51 -8.02 8.98 3.35
C ALA A 51 -7.57 9.44 4.75
N VAL A 52 -6.71 10.46 4.79
CA VAL A 52 -6.14 11.03 6.01
C VAL A 52 -6.24 12.55 5.96
N LYS A 53 -6.53 13.16 7.11
CA LYS A 53 -6.60 14.61 7.23
C LYS A 53 -5.23 15.26 7.11
N ASN A 54 -5.17 16.37 6.40
CA ASN A 54 -4.02 17.28 6.42
C ASN A 54 -4.03 18.17 7.67
N THR A 55 -2.88 18.78 7.97
CA THR A 55 -2.82 19.96 8.85
C THR A 55 -3.41 21.19 8.15
N CYS A 56 -3.81 22.20 8.93
CA CYS A 56 -4.32 23.48 8.40
C CYS A 56 -3.36 24.19 7.44
N ASN A 57 -2.05 23.99 7.60
CA ASN A 57 -1.01 24.65 6.81
C ASN A 57 -0.55 23.83 5.59
N ALA A 58 -1.29 22.80 5.19
CA ALA A 58 -0.95 22.02 4.00
C ALA A 58 -1.10 22.85 2.73
N SER A 59 -0.13 22.71 1.81
CA SER A 59 -0.15 23.39 0.52
C SER A 59 -1.28 22.87 -0.38
N VAL A 60 -1.65 23.66 -1.41
CA VAL A 60 -2.61 23.23 -2.44
C VAL A 60 -2.13 21.95 -3.14
N ASP A 61 -0.82 21.77 -3.29
CA ASP A 61 -0.22 20.58 -3.93
C ASP A 61 -0.42 19.28 -3.16
N SER A 62 -0.71 19.36 -1.86
CA SER A 62 -0.92 18.18 -1.02
C SER A 62 -2.37 18.08 -0.51
N LYS A 63 -3.26 18.98 -0.93
CA LYS A 63 -4.62 19.11 -0.40
C LYS A 63 -5.64 18.66 -1.46
N GLY A 64 -6.50 17.73 -1.06
CA GLY A 64 -7.70 17.35 -1.81
C GLY A 64 -8.85 17.06 -0.86
N PHE A 65 -10.07 17.01 -1.38
CA PHE A 65 -11.25 16.63 -0.59
C PHE A 65 -11.81 15.30 -1.09
N CYS A 66 -11.87 14.32 -0.20
CA CYS A 66 -12.57 13.06 -0.42
C CYS A 66 -14.02 13.23 0.04
N PHE A 67 -14.95 13.25 -0.93
CA PHE A 67 -16.38 13.37 -0.65
C PHE A 67 -16.92 12.19 0.14
N TYR A 68 -16.56 10.96 -0.26
CA TYR A 68 -17.06 9.74 0.37
C TYR A 68 -16.76 9.67 1.89
N LYS A 69 -15.55 10.08 2.30
CA LYS A 69 -15.14 10.08 3.72
C LYS A 69 -15.17 11.48 4.36
N ALA A 70 -15.76 12.47 3.68
CA ALA A 70 -15.76 13.88 4.08
C ALA A 70 -14.40 14.37 4.65
N THR A 71 -13.31 13.99 3.98
CA THR A 71 -11.95 14.16 4.50
C THR A 71 -11.14 15.11 3.63
N ASN A 72 -10.66 16.20 4.23
CA ASN A 72 -9.73 17.12 3.61
C ASN A 72 -8.29 16.70 3.89
N GLY A 73 -7.61 16.16 2.88
CA GLY A 73 -6.21 15.79 2.97
C GLY A 73 -5.71 14.94 1.81
N ILE A 74 -5.14 13.78 2.13
CA ILE A 74 -4.48 12.88 1.19
C ILE A 74 -5.12 11.49 1.22
N LYS A 75 -4.90 10.69 0.18
CA LYS A 75 -5.16 9.25 0.16
C LYS A 75 -3.83 8.50 0.19
N ARG A 76 -3.74 7.52 1.08
CA ARG A 76 -2.63 6.57 1.19
C ARG A 76 -3.06 5.29 0.49
N HIS A 77 -2.38 4.94 -0.59
CA HIS A 77 -2.58 3.67 -1.29
C HIS A 77 -1.53 2.70 -0.82
N LEU A 78 -1.98 1.51 -0.42
CA LEU A 78 -1.11 0.48 0.13
C LEU A 78 -1.31 -0.82 -0.63
N ALA A 79 -0.24 -1.36 -1.20
CA ALA A 79 -0.24 -2.67 -1.83
C ALA A 79 0.51 -3.68 -0.97
N VAL A 80 -0.21 -4.48 -0.18
CA VAL A 80 0.37 -5.41 0.79
C VAL A 80 0.39 -6.85 0.32
N ASP A 81 1.37 -7.60 0.81
CA ASP A 81 1.41 -9.04 0.67
C ASP A 81 0.58 -9.78 1.73
N THR A 82 0.56 -11.10 1.64
CA THR A 82 -0.09 -11.99 2.64
C THR A 82 0.40 -11.83 4.08
N LEU A 83 1.58 -11.25 4.31
CA LEU A 83 2.13 -10.99 5.64
C LEU A 83 1.67 -9.63 6.20
N GLY A 84 1.04 -8.79 5.36
CA GLY A 84 0.63 -7.42 5.66
C GLY A 84 1.74 -6.41 5.46
N PHE A 85 2.81 -6.76 4.74
CA PHE A 85 3.89 -5.82 4.44
C PHE A 85 3.73 -5.26 3.03
N PRO A 86 3.89 -3.94 2.85
CA PRO A 86 3.76 -3.32 1.55
C PRO A 86 4.88 -3.73 0.60
N PHE A 87 4.51 -4.04 -0.64
CA PHE A 87 5.40 -3.98 -1.80
C PHE A 87 5.48 -2.55 -2.33
N PHE A 88 4.31 -1.87 -2.39
CA PHE A 88 4.20 -0.52 -2.88
C PHE A 88 3.41 0.34 -1.92
N THR A 89 3.84 1.58 -1.80
CA THR A 89 3.18 2.66 -1.09
C THR A 89 3.07 3.82 -2.05
N HIS A 90 1.92 4.48 -2.09
CA HIS A 90 1.76 5.70 -2.88
C HIS A 90 0.84 6.66 -2.16
N CYS A 91 1.09 7.96 -2.28
CA CYS A 91 0.24 8.99 -1.69
C CYS A 91 -0.28 9.94 -2.77
N THR A 92 -1.60 10.10 -2.86
CA THR A 92 -2.24 11.05 -3.76
C THR A 92 -3.04 12.10 -2.99
N LYS A 93 -3.44 13.17 -3.66
CA LYS A 93 -4.42 14.12 -3.11
C LYS A 93 -5.76 13.41 -2.88
N ALA A 94 -6.51 13.78 -1.84
CA ALA A 94 -7.72 13.03 -1.49
C ALA A 94 -8.89 13.14 -2.49
N ASN A 95 -8.83 14.05 -3.46
CA ASN A 95 -9.81 14.18 -4.54
C ASN A 95 -9.56 13.24 -5.72
N ILE A 96 -8.36 12.64 -5.81
CA ILE A 96 -8.05 11.65 -6.85
C ILE A 96 -8.84 10.38 -6.59
N SER A 97 -9.39 9.75 -7.64
CA SER A 97 -10.12 8.49 -7.53
C SER A 97 -9.20 7.36 -7.07
N ASP A 98 -9.78 6.31 -6.50
CA ASP A 98 -8.98 5.16 -6.06
C ASP A 98 -8.40 4.40 -7.27
N ASP A 99 -9.13 4.33 -8.38
CA ASP A 99 -8.63 3.76 -9.64
C ASP A 99 -7.40 4.50 -10.17
N ALA A 100 -7.47 5.84 -10.26
CA ALA A 100 -6.34 6.65 -10.72
C ALA A 100 -5.12 6.52 -9.79
N GLY A 101 -5.34 6.51 -8.48
CA GLY A 101 -4.27 6.29 -7.51
C GLY A 101 -3.61 4.91 -7.62
N LEU A 102 -4.40 3.88 -7.91
CA LEU A 102 -3.91 2.54 -8.18
C LEU A 102 -3.09 2.49 -9.48
N ILE A 103 -3.58 3.10 -10.56
CA ILE A 103 -2.87 3.16 -11.86
C ILE A 103 -1.54 3.87 -11.69
N GLU A 104 -1.51 5.03 -11.03
CA GLU A 104 -0.25 5.75 -10.73
C GLU A 104 0.72 4.87 -9.94
N MET A 105 0.27 4.23 -8.86
CA MET A 105 1.11 3.37 -8.03
C MET A 105 1.71 2.20 -8.81
N LEU A 106 0.92 1.52 -9.64
CA LEU A 106 1.40 0.40 -10.46
C LEU A 106 2.32 0.87 -11.59
N THR A 107 2.06 2.03 -12.17
CA THR A 107 2.88 2.64 -13.23
C THR A 107 4.25 3.04 -12.71
N LEU A 108 4.33 3.67 -11.54
CA LEU A 108 5.58 4.02 -10.88
C LEU A 108 6.45 2.79 -10.56
N ASN A 109 5.81 1.64 -10.35
CA ASN A 109 6.46 0.38 -10.01
C ASN A 109 6.45 -0.63 -11.18
N ILE A 110 6.33 -0.15 -12.42
CA ILE A 110 6.15 -1.03 -13.58
C ILE A 110 7.33 -2.00 -13.80
N ASP A 111 8.54 -1.58 -13.42
CA ASP A 111 9.77 -2.37 -13.59
C ASP A 111 9.77 -3.64 -12.74
N TYR A 112 9.07 -3.64 -11.60
CA TYR A 112 8.83 -4.85 -10.82
C TYR A 112 8.04 -5.89 -11.63
N PHE A 113 7.01 -5.47 -12.37
CA PHE A 113 6.22 -6.37 -13.19
C PHE A 113 6.95 -6.82 -14.47
N LYS A 114 7.76 -5.93 -15.07
CA LYS A 114 8.61 -6.25 -16.22
C LYS A 114 9.69 -7.28 -15.87
N SER A 115 10.34 -7.13 -14.72
CA SER A 115 11.40 -8.03 -14.26
C SER A 115 10.90 -9.40 -13.79
N LYS A 116 9.59 -9.56 -13.54
CA LYS A 116 9.00 -10.84 -13.13
C LYS A 116 9.14 -11.90 -14.23
N PRO A 117 9.77 -13.06 -13.95
CA PRO A 117 9.85 -14.18 -14.89
C PRO A 117 8.47 -14.71 -15.32
N VAL A 118 8.36 -15.14 -16.58
CA VAL A 118 7.10 -15.65 -17.18
C VAL A 118 6.67 -17.00 -16.57
N ASN A 119 7.61 -17.79 -16.07
CA ASN A 119 7.36 -19.11 -15.46
C ASN A 119 6.74 -19.06 -14.05
N ILE A 120 6.64 -17.87 -13.44
CA ILE A 120 6.01 -17.70 -12.13
C ILE A 120 4.51 -17.44 -12.32
N PRO A 121 3.62 -18.03 -11.49
CA PRO A 121 2.19 -17.74 -11.53
C PRO A 121 1.87 -16.24 -11.55
N LYS A 122 0.75 -15.87 -12.17
CA LYS A 122 0.27 -14.48 -12.19
C LYS A 122 0.08 -13.97 -10.76
N ILE A 123 0.38 -12.68 -10.57
CA ILE A 123 0.10 -11.99 -9.31
C ILE A 123 -1.39 -11.67 -9.28
N THR A 124 -2.09 -12.17 -8.27
CA THR A 124 -3.46 -11.78 -8.01
C THR A 124 -3.46 -10.46 -7.25
N ILE A 125 -4.06 -9.43 -7.83
CA ILE A 125 -4.32 -8.16 -7.18
C ILE A 125 -5.77 -8.18 -6.70
N LEU A 126 -5.94 -8.29 -5.39
CA LEU A 126 -7.24 -8.29 -4.74
C LEU A 126 -7.67 -6.86 -4.43
N LEU A 127 -8.79 -6.46 -4.98
CA LEU A 127 -9.37 -5.11 -4.86
C LEU A 127 -10.72 -5.15 -4.15
N ASP A 128 -11.16 -3.99 -3.64
CA ASP A 128 -12.53 -3.80 -3.19
C ASP A 128 -13.50 -3.63 -4.36
N HIS A 129 -14.79 -3.81 -4.11
CA HIS A 129 -15.86 -3.56 -5.07
C HIS A 129 -15.96 -2.09 -5.53
N GLY A 130 -15.24 -1.16 -4.89
CA GLY A 130 -15.16 0.23 -5.33
C GLY A 130 -14.24 0.49 -6.52
N TYR A 131 -13.48 -0.52 -6.96
CA TYR A 131 -12.57 -0.41 -8.10
C TYR A 131 -13.21 -0.93 -9.39
N HIS A 132 -12.91 -0.27 -10.51
CA HIS A 132 -13.47 -0.62 -11.82
C HIS A 132 -12.44 -1.39 -12.65
N ILE A 133 -12.53 -2.73 -12.63
CA ILE A 133 -11.53 -3.62 -13.24
C ILE A 133 -11.33 -3.35 -14.73
N ASP A 134 -12.40 -3.20 -15.49
CA ASP A 134 -12.30 -3.03 -16.95
C ASP A 134 -11.51 -1.76 -17.31
N TYR A 135 -11.83 -0.65 -16.65
CA TYR A 135 -11.10 0.61 -16.77
C TYR A 135 -9.62 0.49 -16.35
N LEU A 136 -9.35 -0.21 -15.24
CA LEU A 136 -7.98 -0.43 -14.77
C LEU A 136 -7.14 -1.23 -15.78
N ILE A 137 -7.74 -2.23 -16.42
CA ILE A 137 -7.07 -3.05 -17.43
C ILE A 137 -6.72 -2.19 -18.65
N GLU A 138 -7.68 -1.45 -19.19
CA GLU A 138 -7.49 -0.60 -20.37
C GLU A 138 -6.35 0.41 -20.18
N GLU A 139 -6.33 1.11 -19.04
CA GLU A 139 -5.30 2.11 -18.73
C GLU A 139 -3.92 1.48 -18.50
N LEU A 140 -3.85 0.34 -17.80
CA LEU A 140 -2.57 -0.32 -17.54
C LEU A 140 -1.99 -0.98 -18.80
N GLU A 141 -2.83 -1.44 -19.73
CA GLU A 141 -2.38 -1.98 -21.01
C GLU A 141 -1.79 -0.89 -21.93
N GLN A 142 -2.28 0.34 -21.85
CA GLN A 142 -1.66 1.48 -22.55
C GLN A 142 -0.23 1.74 -22.04
N VAL A 143 0.02 1.57 -20.74
CA VAL A 143 1.34 1.76 -20.12
C VAL A 143 2.27 0.56 -20.40
N TYR A 144 1.77 -0.66 -20.25
CA TYR A 144 2.52 -1.88 -20.52
C TYR A 144 1.59 -2.96 -21.11
N PRO A 145 1.58 -3.15 -22.44
CA PRO A 145 0.64 -4.06 -23.12
C PRO A 145 0.70 -5.52 -22.66
N ARG A 146 1.79 -5.95 -22.00
CA ARG A 146 1.95 -7.32 -21.49
C ARG A 146 1.62 -7.44 -20.00
N ILE A 147 1.08 -6.42 -19.36
CA ILE A 147 0.81 -6.39 -17.91
C ILE A 147 -0.13 -7.53 -17.50
N MET A 148 -1.19 -7.81 -18.28
CA MET A 148 -2.18 -8.86 -17.99
C MET A 148 -1.63 -10.29 -18.14
N THR A 149 -0.43 -10.44 -18.73
CA THR A 149 0.30 -11.72 -18.68
C THR A 149 0.94 -11.96 -17.31
N LYS A 150 1.16 -10.90 -16.53
CA LYS A 150 1.84 -10.92 -15.23
C LYS A 150 0.88 -10.84 -14.05
N ILE A 151 -0.22 -10.11 -14.19
CA ILE A 151 -1.20 -9.86 -13.12
C ILE A 151 -2.59 -10.36 -13.49
N ARG A 152 -3.44 -10.58 -12.49
CA ARG A 152 -4.90 -10.69 -12.63
C ARG A 152 -5.56 -9.85 -11.54
N PHE A 153 -6.68 -9.23 -11.84
CA PHE A 153 -7.51 -8.56 -10.83
C PHE A 153 -8.59 -9.50 -10.32
N GLU A 154 -8.85 -9.47 -9.03
CA GLU A 154 -10.01 -10.12 -8.41
C GLU A 154 -10.67 -9.16 -7.44
N LEU A 155 -12.00 -9.12 -7.46
CA LEU A 155 -12.76 -8.40 -6.43
C LEU A 155 -12.91 -9.30 -5.20
N SER A 156 -12.68 -8.72 -4.03
CA SER A 156 -12.90 -9.40 -2.76
C SER A 156 -14.38 -9.73 -2.61
N THR A 157 -14.73 -11.01 -2.65
CA THR A 157 -16.11 -11.47 -2.45
C THR A 157 -16.56 -11.16 -1.02
N LYS A 158 -17.61 -10.35 -0.89
CA LYS A 158 -18.33 -10.21 0.37
C LYS A 158 -19.40 -11.29 0.42
N PRO A 159 -19.38 -12.22 1.41
CA PRO A 159 -20.41 -13.23 1.50
C PRO A 159 -21.78 -12.56 1.63
N SER A 160 -22.69 -12.90 0.71
CA SER A 160 -24.03 -12.34 0.65
C SER A 160 -24.83 -12.72 1.89
N LYS A 161 -25.94 -12.01 2.17
CA LYS A 161 -26.81 -12.36 3.32
C LYS A 161 -27.31 -13.81 3.23
N GLN A 162 -27.58 -14.30 2.01
CA GLN A 162 -28.05 -15.67 1.77
C GLN A 162 -26.95 -16.71 2.01
N GLU A 163 -25.72 -16.43 1.55
CA GLU A 163 -24.56 -17.31 1.78
C GLU A 163 -24.19 -17.38 3.27
N LYS A 164 -24.31 -16.26 3.98
CA LYS A 164 -24.14 -16.21 5.44
C LYS A 164 -25.17 -17.07 6.16
N ALA A 165 -26.43 -16.97 5.76
CA ALA A 165 -27.51 -17.79 6.32
C ALA A 165 -27.31 -19.28 6.03
N ALA A 166 -26.89 -19.63 4.81
CA ALA A 166 -26.56 -21.01 4.43
C ALA A 166 -25.35 -21.58 5.19
N GLN A 167 -24.37 -20.73 5.57
CA GLN A 167 -23.23 -21.12 6.40
C GLN A 167 -23.50 -21.04 7.92
N GLY A 168 -24.73 -20.72 8.34
CA GLY A 168 -25.09 -20.54 9.75
C GLY A 168 -24.34 -19.39 10.45
N LYS A 169 -23.74 -18.47 9.69
CA LYS A 169 -22.97 -17.33 10.23
C LYS A 169 -23.86 -16.11 10.36
N SER A 170 -24.08 -15.63 11.57
CA SER A 170 -24.70 -14.33 11.84
C SER A 170 -23.63 -13.24 12.01
N GLY A 171 -23.92 -12.02 11.55
CA GLY A 171 -23.04 -10.85 11.75
C GLY A 171 -22.02 -10.57 10.63
N PHE A 172 -20.95 -9.84 11.00
CA PHE A 172 -19.87 -9.45 10.09
C PHE A 172 -18.92 -10.64 9.89
N VAL A 173 -18.76 -11.08 8.65
CA VAL A 173 -17.80 -12.13 8.26
C VAL A 173 -16.71 -11.42 7.46
N PRO A 174 -15.48 -11.33 7.97
CA PRO A 174 -14.37 -10.73 7.24
C PRO A 174 -14.08 -11.50 5.95
N ALA A 175 -13.81 -10.79 4.85
CA ALA A 175 -13.26 -11.44 3.68
C ALA A 175 -11.85 -11.94 4.00
N VAL A 176 -11.60 -13.23 3.70
CA VAL A 176 -10.44 -14.01 4.22
C VAL A 176 -9.08 -13.38 3.89
N ALA A 177 -8.98 -12.60 2.82
CA ALA A 177 -7.75 -11.87 2.48
C ALA A 177 -7.78 -10.39 2.90
N ARG A 178 -8.95 -9.74 2.93
CA ARG A 178 -9.07 -8.29 3.19
C ARG A 178 -8.62 -7.87 4.59
N TRP A 179 -8.82 -8.71 5.61
CA TRP A 179 -8.41 -8.38 6.98
C TRP A 179 -6.90 -8.11 7.10
N VAL A 180 -6.08 -8.66 6.19
CA VAL A 180 -4.62 -8.45 6.19
C VAL A 180 -4.28 -7.00 5.91
N ILE A 181 -4.91 -6.37 4.91
CA ILE A 181 -4.67 -4.96 4.59
C ILE A 181 -5.29 -4.04 5.63
N GLU A 182 -6.47 -4.37 6.16
CA GLU A 182 -7.09 -3.62 7.25
C GLU A 182 -6.22 -3.63 8.52
N ARG A 183 -5.60 -4.77 8.84
CA ARG A 183 -4.61 -4.88 9.91
C ARG A 183 -3.37 -4.03 9.63
N SER A 184 -2.92 -3.98 8.38
CA SER A 184 -1.76 -3.18 7.96
C SER A 184 -2.04 -1.69 8.13
N ASN A 185 -3.25 -1.24 7.76
CA ASN A 185 -3.75 0.09 8.06
C ASN A 185 -3.79 0.36 9.57
N ALA A 186 -4.27 -0.59 10.38
CA ALA A 186 -4.29 -0.47 11.83
C ALA A 186 -2.87 -0.35 12.45
N TRP A 187 -1.84 -0.95 11.83
CA TRP A 187 -0.45 -0.73 12.26
C TRP A 187 0.02 0.71 12.00
N MET A 188 -0.38 1.31 10.88
CA MET A 188 -0.09 2.72 10.60
C MET A 188 -0.78 3.65 11.60
N GLU A 189 -2.02 3.37 12.00
CA GLU A 189 -2.75 4.16 13.00
C GLU A 189 -2.06 4.18 14.38
N ARG A 190 -1.28 3.15 14.72
CA ARG A 190 -0.47 3.14 15.96
C ARG A 190 0.74 4.07 15.89
N CYS A 191 1.15 4.50 14.70
CA CYS A 191 2.21 5.47 14.53
C CYS A 191 1.63 6.89 14.56
N LYS A 192 1.80 7.58 15.70
CA LYS A 192 1.27 8.95 15.91
C LYS A 192 1.63 9.94 14.79
N SER A 193 2.80 9.77 14.15
CA SER A 193 3.24 10.60 13.02
C SER A 193 2.41 10.42 11.75
N LEU A 194 1.58 9.37 11.66
CA LEU A 194 0.75 9.03 10.51
C LEU A 194 -0.75 9.30 10.73
N VAL A 195 -1.16 9.74 11.92
CA VAL A 195 -2.58 10.04 12.24
C VAL A 195 -3.10 11.22 11.40
N LYS A 196 -2.20 12.13 11.03
CA LYS A 196 -2.45 13.22 10.06
C LYS A 196 -1.23 13.37 9.17
N ASN A 197 -1.42 13.97 8.00
CA ASN A 197 -0.29 14.40 7.18
C ASN A 197 0.28 15.72 7.73
N PHE A 198 1.28 15.60 8.62
CA PHE A 198 1.92 16.74 9.30
C PHE A 198 2.95 17.48 8.43
N GLU A 199 3.66 16.75 7.57
CA GLU A 199 4.81 17.26 6.80
C GLU A 199 4.39 17.87 5.44
N ARG A 200 3.08 18.04 5.21
CA ARG A 200 2.47 18.85 4.12
C ARG A 200 2.83 18.44 2.70
N THR A 201 3.52 17.33 2.49
CA THR A 201 3.93 16.86 1.15
C THR A 201 3.68 15.36 1.03
N LEU A 202 3.31 14.92 -0.17
CA LEU A 202 2.99 13.52 -0.43
C LEU A 202 4.21 12.61 -0.25
N SER A 203 5.39 13.07 -0.71
CA SER A 203 6.65 12.33 -0.57
C SER A 203 7.03 12.11 0.90
N HIS A 204 6.85 13.09 1.78
CA HIS A 204 7.09 12.86 3.21
C HIS A 204 6.08 11.88 3.82
N ALA A 205 4.81 11.97 3.44
CA ALA A 205 3.79 11.04 3.93
C ALA A 205 4.15 9.60 3.55
N GLU A 206 4.56 9.38 2.31
CA GLU A 206 5.01 8.07 1.81
C GLU A 206 6.25 7.56 2.55
N THR A 207 7.29 8.38 2.71
CA THR A 207 8.49 7.99 3.48
C THR A 207 8.15 7.65 4.93
N LYS A 208 7.20 8.35 5.57
CA LYS A 208 6.75 8.03 6.93
C LYS A 208 5.99 6.70 6.99
N ILE A 209 5.24 6.34 5.95
CA ILE A 209 4.62 5.02 5.81
C ILE A 209 5.72 3.95 5.72
N ASN A 210 6.71 4.15 4.85
CA ASN A 210 7.84 3.23 4.68
C ASN A 210 8.60 3.03 6.00
N LEU A 211 8.91 4.11 6.73
CA LEU A 211 9.54 4.04 8.05
C LEU A 211 8.70 3.28 9.09
N CYS A 212 7.37 3.41 9.05
CA CYS A 212 6.48 2.64 9.92
C CYS A 212 6.66 1.13 9.69
N PHE A 213 6.67 0.69 8.43
CA PHE A 213 6.83 -0.72 8.10
C PHE A 213 8.26 -1.22 8.29
N VAL A 214 9.28 -0.41 7.99
CA VAL A 214 10.70 -0.71 8.30
C VAL A 214 10.88 -1.04 9.78
N ARG A 215 10.33 -0.21 10.68
CA ARG A 215 10.38 -0.45 12.13
C ARG A 215 9.73 -1.80 12.51
N LEU A 216 8.60 -2.15 11.88
CA LEU A 216 7.91 -3.40 12.14
C LEU A 216 8.70 -4.62 11.63
N MET A 217 9.26 -4.53 10.43
CA MET A 217 10.08 -5.60 9.83
C MET A 217 11.35 -5.84 10.64
N LEU A 218 12.06 -4.78 11.03
CA LEU A 218 13.24 -4.88 11.91
C LEU A 218 12.91 -5.61 13.22
N LYS A 219 11.78 -5.28 13.87
CA LYS A 219 11.36 -5.95 15.10
C LYS A 219 11.08 -7.44 14.87
N ARG A 220 10.50 -7.83 13.74
CA ARG A 220 10.21 -9.24 13.43
C ARG A 220 11.48 -10.05 13.16
N LEU A 221 12.39 -9.48 12.37
CA LEU A 221 13.68 -10.11 12.07
C LEU A 221 14.49 -10.32 13.36
N ALA A 222 14.56 -9.30 14.21
CA ALA A 222 15.29 -9.37 15.49
C ALA A 222 14.67 -10.37 16.48
N ALA A 223 13.34 -10.50 16.51
CA ALA A 223 12.66 -11.46 17.39
C ALA A 223 12.82 -12.93 16.96
N SER A 224 13.33 -13.15 15.75
CA SER A 224 13.51 -14.47 15.17
C SER A 224 14.98 -14.86 15.01
N SER A 225 15.88 -13.96 15.44
CA SER A 225 17.32 -14.16 15.52
C SER A 225 17.70 -14.70 16.90
#